data_AF-A0A8T5L6T1-F1
#
_entry.id   AF-A0A8T5L6T1-F1
#
_cell.length_a   1.000
_cell.length_b   1.000
_cell.length_c   1.000
_cell.angle_alpha   90.00
_cell.angle_beta   90.00
_cell.angle_gamma   90.00
#
_symmetry.space_group_name_H-M   'P 1'
#
loop_
_entity.id
_entity.type
_entity.pdbx_description
1 polymer ?
#
loop_
_entity_poly.entity_id
_entity_poly.type
_entity_poly.pdbx_seq_one_letter_code
_entity_poly.pdbx_strand_id
1 'polypeptide(L)'
;MLKKQQIKHIILTAILMTIGLIIFKHLPEYVYGNNILFDASQHVTITIFVLYVLYFFIDQNKSWKIPYFIFSAVVIIIISIQRIYSNHHNEIGILLALLISTSSILISHYKYFKNKLKF
;
A
#
# COMPACT_ATOMS: atom_id res chain seq x y z
N MET A 1 5.59 -0.60 -22.24
CA MET A 1 4.27 0.09 -22.29
C MET A 1 3.30 -0.60 -21.36
N LEU A 2 2.58 0.13 -20.50
CA LEU A 2 1.60 -0.47 -19.59
C LEU A 2 0.40 -1.02 -20.37
N LYS A 3 -0.01 -2.25 -20.06
CA LYS A 3 -1.21 -2.87 -20.64
C LYS A 3 -2.46 -2.23 -20.03
N LYS A 4 -3.56 -2.14 -20.80
CA LYS A 4 -4.85 -1.59 -20.33
C LYS A 4 -5.32 -2.23 -19.02
N GLN A 5 -5.07 -3.52 -18.82
CA GLN A 5 -5.40 -4.23 -17.58
C GLN A 5 -4.57 -3.74 -16.38
N GLN A 6 -3.27 -3.48 -16.55
CA GLN A 6 -2.40 -2.95 -15.49
C GLN A 6 -2.87 -1.55 -15.05
N ILE A 7 -3.24 -0.70 -16.00
CA ILE A 7 -3.81 0.63 -15.72
C ILE A 7 -5.10 0.50 -14.87
N LYS A 8 -5.99 -0.44 -15.21
CA LYS A 8 -7.19 -0.70 -14.40
C LYS A 8 -6.85 -1.12 -12.97
N HIS A 9 -5.86 -1.99 -12.79
CA HIS A 9 -5.42 -2.41 -11.46
C HIS A 9 -4.80 -1.25 -10.67
N ILE A 10 -4.01 -0.39 -11.31
CA ILE A 10 -3.44 0.81 -10.69
C ILE A 10 -4.55 1.75 -10.20
N ILE A 11 -5.50 2.08 -11.08
CA ILE A 11 -6.63 2.98 -10.74
C ILE A 11 -7.48 2.38 -9.61
N LEU A 12 -7.83 1.10 -9.70
CA LEU A 12 -8.65 0.45 -8.68
C LEU A 12 -7.93 0.40 -7.32
N THR A 13 -6.64 0.06 -7.31
CA THR A 13 -5.83 0.09 -6.08
C THR A 13 -5.75 1.50 -5.50
N ALA A 14 -5.57 2.53 -6.33
CA ALA A 14 -5.55 3.93 -5.87
C ALA A 14 -6.87 4.33 -5.21
N ILE A 15 -8.01 3.97 -5.84
CA ILE A 15 -9.35 4.24 -5.29
C ILE A 15 -9.53 3.54 -3.94
N LEU A 16 -9.20 2.24 -3.86
CA LEU A 16 -9.35 1.46 -2.62
C LEU A 16 -8.45 1.98 -1.49
N MET A 17 -7.20 2.35 -1.80
CA MET A 17 -6.29 2.96 -0.81
C MET A 17 -6.81 4.31 -0.33
N THR A 18 -7.38 5.12 -1.23
CA THR A 18 -7.96 6.42 -0.88
C THR A 18 -9.17 6.25 0.04
N ILE A 19 -10.08 5.31 -0.27
CA ILE A 19 -11.21 4.97 0.60
C ILE A 19 -10.71 4.48 1.96
N GLY A 20 -9.70 3.61 1.98
CA GLY A 20 -9.09 3.13 3.21
C GLY A 20 -8.50 4.28 4.06
N LEU A 21 -7.80 5.23 3.46
CA LEU A 21 -7.28 6.40 4.17
C LEU A 21 -8.42 7.31 4.67
N ILE A 22 -9.49 7.49 3.92
CA ILE A 22 -10.64 8.25 4.41
C ILE A 22 -11.21 7.60 5.69
N ILE A 23 -11.39 6.28 5.68
CA ILE A 23 -11.99 5.54 6.80
C ILE A 23 -11.05 5.43 8.01
N PHE A 24 -9.76 5.17 7.79
CA PHE A 24 -8.82 4.83 8.86
C PHE A 24 -7.82 5.94 9.21
N LYS A 25 -7.80 7.04 8.45
CA LYS A 25 -7.04 8.25 8.77
C LYS A 25 -7.96 9.42 9.06
N HIS A 26 -8.68 9.91 8.04
CA HIS A 26 -9.39 11.18 8.14
C HIS A 26 -10.62 11.13 9.05
N LEU A 27 -11.35 10.01 9.07
CA LEU A 27 -12.49 9.84 9.99
C LEU A 27 -12.02 9.78 11.45
N PRO A 28 -10.99 8.99 11.83
CA PRO A 28 -10.40 9.05 13.15
C PRO A 28 -9.89 10.45 13.54
N GLU A 29 -9.18 11.15 12.65
CA GLU A 29 -8.73 12.53 12.89
C GLU A 29 -9.91 13.47 13.18
N TYR A 30 -11.02 13.31 12.45
CA TYR A 30 -12.24 14.09 12.65
C TYR A 30 -12.92 13.80 14.01
N VAL A 31 -12.93 12.54 14.45
CA VAL A 31 -13.62 12.13 15.70
C VAL A 31 -12.78 12.37 16.94
N TYR A 32 -11.49 12.04 16.88
CA TYR A 32 -10.58 12.04 18.04
C TYR A 32 -9.62 13.24 18.06
N GLY A 33 -9.62 14.07 17.01
CA GLY A 33 -8.75 15.23 16.85
C GLY A 33 -7.48 14.94 16.05
N ASN A 34 -6.79 16.01 15.63
CA ASN A 34 -5.67 15.96 14.68
C ASN A 34 -4.36 15.34 15.21
N ASN A 35 -4.28 15.03 16.51
CA ASN A 35 -3.03 14.59 17.18
C ASN A 35 -3.10 13.13 17.65
N ILE A 36 -3.83 12.28 16.92
CA ILE A 36 -3.83 10.84 17.16
C ILE A 36 -2.64 10.17 16.46
N LEU A 37 -2.08 9.14 17.09
CA LEU A 37 -0.93 8.38 16.56
C LEU A 37 -1.33 7.03 15.97
N PHE A 38 -2.54 6.57 16.24
CA PHE A 38 -3.04 5.24 15.84
C PHE A 38 -3.82 5.25 14.52
N ASP A 39 -3.91 6.40 13.85
CA ASP A 39 -4.51 6.53 12.53
C ASP A 39 -3.59 5.96 11.44
N ALA A 40 -4.17 5.59 10.29
CA ALA A 40 -3.40 5.01 9.20
C ALA A 40 -2.35 5.99 8.63
N SER A 41 -1.10 5.54 8.53
CA SER A 41 -0.01 6.33 7.95
C SER A 41 -0.15 6.52 6.43
N GLN A 42 -0.64 7.70 6.03
CA GLN A 42 -0.73 8.09 4.61
C GLN A 42 0.63 8.01 3.88
N HIS A 43 1.73 8.34 4.56
CA HIS A 43 3.07 8.27 3.98
C HIS A 43 3.45 6.84 3.60
N VAL A 44 3.16 5.86 4.47
CA VAL A 44 3.41 4.44 4.20
C VAL A 44 2.50 3.96 3.06
N THR A 45 1.21 4.31 3.07
CA THR A 45 0.27 3.93 2.00
C THR A 45 0.69 4.47 0.64
N ILE A 46 1.07 5.75 0.54
CA ILE A 46 1.55 6.35 -0.71
C ILE A 46 2.85 5.69 -1.19
N THR A 47 3.77 5.42 -0.27
CA THR A 47 5.02 4.72 -0.59
C THR A 47 4.75 3.36 -1.23
N ILE A 48 3.86 2.57 -0.62
CA ILE A 48 3.49 1.25 -1.14
C ILE A 48 2.82 1.40 -2.51
N PHE A 49 1.95 2.39 -2.69
CA PHE A 49 1.32 2.66 -3.98
C PHE A 49 2.35 2.97 -5.07
N VAL A 50 3.33 3.83 -4.80
CA VAL A 50 4.40 4.18 -5.74
C VAL A 50 5.23 2.94 -6.08
N LEU A 51 5.67 2.17 -5.08
CA LEU A 51 6.42 0.93 -5.28
C LEU A 51 5.62 -0.10 -6.09
N TYR A 52 4.31 -0.17 -5.88
CA TYR A 52 3.40 -1.02 -6.63
C TYR A 52 3.25 -0.58 -8.10
N VAL A 53 3.17 0.73 -8.37
CA VAL A 53 3.15 1.25 -9.75
C VAL A 53 4.48 0.93 -10.45
N LEU A 54 5.60 1.17 -9.77
CA LEU A 54 6.94 0.90 -10.29
C LEU A 54 7.17 -0.61 -10.57
N TYR A 55 6.55 -1.50 -9.79
CA TYR A 55 6.60 -2.93 -10.02
C TYR A 55 6.20 -3.33 -11.44
N PHE A 56 5.23 -2.64 -12.07
CA PHE A 56 4.79 -2.96 -13.44
C PHE A 56 5.87 -2.71 -14.52
N PHE A 57 6.84 -1.84 -14.23
CA PHE A 57 7.98 -1.62 -15.12
C PHE A 57 9.04 -2.72 -14.90
N ILE A 58 9.24 -3.12 -13.66
CA ILE A 58 10.17 -4.20 -13.29
C ILE A 58 9.68 -5.58 -13.73
N ASP A 59 8.37 -5.82 -13.71
CA ASP A 59 7.76 -7.11 -14.04
C ASP A 59 8.09 -7.61 -15.46
N GLN A 60 8.51 -6.68 -16.34
CA GLN A 60 9.00 -6.97 -17.69
C GLN A 60 10.31 -7.78 -17.70
N ASN A 61 11.13 -7.68 -16.64
CA ASN A 61 12.38 -8.42 -16.51
C ASN A 61 12.33 -9.39 -15.32
N LYS A 62 12.32 -10.70 -15.61
CA LYS A 62 12.19 -11.75 -14.59
C LYS A 62 13.31 -11.73 -13.55
N SER A 63 14.54 -11.36 -13.92
CA SER A 63 15.68 -11.36 -12.99
C SER A 63 15.58 -10.27 -11.91
N TRP A 64 14.83 -9.19 -12.19
CA TRP A 64 14.71 -8.05 -11.28
C TRP A 64 13.57 -8.16 -10.28
N LYS A 65 12.67 -9.14 -10.41
CA LYS A 65 11.49 -9.27 -9.53
C LYS A 65 11.85 -9.47 -8.06
N ILE A 66 12.75 -10.42 -7.77
CA ILE A 66 13.17 -10.72 -6.40
C ILE A 66 14.00 -9.56 -5.81
N PRO A 67 15.04 -9.04 -6.50
CA PRO A 67 15.76 -7.87 -6.02
C PRO A 67 14.86 -6.68 -5.72
N TYR A 68 13.89 -6.40 -6.59
CA TYR A 68 12.97 -5.29 -6.40
C TYR A 68 11.99 -5.52 -5.24
N PHE A 69 11.56 -6.75 -5.01
CA PHE A 69 10.74 -7.09 -3.84
C PHE A 69 11.50 -6.83 -2.54
N ILE A 70 12.76 -7.28 -2.45
CA ILE A 70 13.64 -7.02 -1.30
C ILE A 70 13.83 -5.51 -1.11
N PHE A 71 14.16 -4.80 -2.18
CA PHE A 71 14.29 -3.34 -2.17
C PHE A 71 13.03 -2.65 -1.64
N SER A 72 11.86 -3.03 -2.17
CA SER A 72 10.57 -2.47 -1.74
C SER A 72 10.30 -2.71 -0.26
N ALA A 73 10.60 -3.91 0.24
CA ALA A 73 10.46 -4.25 1.66
C ALA A 73 11.37 -3.38 2.54
N VAL A 74 12.63 -3.20 2.14
CA VAL A 74 13.58 -2.32 2.86
C VAL A 74 13.10 -0.88 2.89
N VAL A 75 12.63 -0.34 1.77
CA VAL A 75 12.09 1.03 1.68
C VAL A 75 10.89 1.20 2.61
N ILE A 76 9.95 0.24 2.62
CA ILE A 76 8.77 0.27 3.49
C ILE A 76 9.20 0.24 4.97
N ILE A 77 10.17 -0.61 5.34
CA ILE A 77 10.69 -0.69 6.72
C ILE A 77 11.31 0.64 7.14
N ILE A 78 12.19 1.22 6.31
CA ILE A 78 12.86 2.50 6.61
C ILE A 78 11.82 3.61 6.84
N ILE A 79 10.85 3.74 5.94
CA ILE A 79 9.80 4.77 6.06
C ILE A 79 8.92 4.51 7.28
N SER A 80 8.59 3.25 7.57
CA SER A 80 7.82 2.89 8.76
C SER A 80 8.55 3.29 10.05
N ILE A 81 9.84 2.97 10.16
CA ILE A 81 10.68 3.35 11.30
C ILE A 81 10.78 4.87 11.41
N GLN A 82 11.00 5.57 10.28
CA GLN A 82 11.06 7.02 10.26
C GLN A 82 9.78 7.65 10.82
N ARG A 83 8.61 7.14 10.45
CA ARG A 83 7.31 7.66 10.92
C ARG A 83 7.11 7.43 12.43
N ILE A 84 7.55 6.29 12.95
CA ILE A 84 7.54 6.00 14.40
C ILE A 84 8.49 6.93 15.14
N TYR A 85 9.75 7.04 14.69
CA TYR A 85 10.77 7.85 15.34
C TYR A 85 10.42 9.35 15.37
N SER A 86 9.77 9.84 14.32
CA SER A 86 9.28 11.23 14.23
C SER A 86 8.01 11.50 15.05
N ASN A 87 7.51 10.53 15.83
CA ASN A 87 6.25 10.62 16.59
C ASN A 87 5.05 11.06 15.75
N HIS A 88 4.99 10.60 14.49
CA HIS A 88 3.84 10.87 13.64
C HIS A 88 2.81 9.76 13.66
N HIS A 89 3.22 8.51 13.85
CA HIS A 89 2.31 7.37 14.06
C HIS A 89 2.98 6.36 15.00
N ASN A 90 2.19 5.58 15.72
CA ASN A 90 2.65 4.41 16.46
C ASN A 90 2.61 3.15 15.59
N GLU A 91 2.94 2.00 16.17
CA GLU A 91 2.97 0.71 15.48
C GLU A 91 1.59 0.34 14.87
N ILE A 92 0.50 0.73 15.53
CA ILE A 92 -0.87 0.49 15.07
C ILE A 92 -1.16 1.27 13.79
N GLY A 93 -0.79 2.55 13.75
CA GLY A 93 -0.98 3.39 12.57
C GLY A 93 -0.21 2.90 11.34
N ILE A 94 0.98 2.34 11.55
CA ILE A 94 1.77 1.68 10.50
C ILE A 94 1.10 0.37 10.05
N LEU A 95 0.67 -0.48 10.99
CA LEU A 95 0.01 -1.74 10.69
C LEU A 95 -1.28 -1.53 9.87
N LEU A 96 -2.07 -0.51 10.20
CA LEU A 96 -3.26 -0.13 9.46
C LEU A 96 -2.92 0.28 8.03
N ALA A 97 -1.90 1.12 7.84
CA ALA A 97 -1.45 1.50 6.50
C ALA A 97 -1.02 0.30 5.65
N LEU A 98 -0.30 -0.66 6.26
CA LEU A 98 0.10 -1.91 5.60
C LEU A 98 -1.12 -2.76 5.23
N LEU A 99 -2.10 -2.88 6.12
CA LEU A 99 -3.32 -3.66 5.90
C LEU A 99 -4.17 -3.06 4.78
N ILE A 100 -4.39 -1.75 4.79
CA ILE A 100 -5.12 -1.02 3.74
C ILE A 100 -4.44 -1.24 2.40
N SER A 101 -3.12 -1.07 2.35
CA SER A 101 -2.35 -1.15 1.11
C SER A 101 -2.36 -2.55 0.52
N THR A 102 -2.08 -3.56 1.36
CA THR A 102 -2.03 -4.97 0.94
C THR A 102 -3.41 -5.45 0.50
N SER A 103 -4.46 -5.15 1.27
CA SER A 103 -5.83 -5.50 0.91
C SER A 103 -6.27 -4.84 -0.40
N SER A 104 -5.93 -3.58 -0.61
CA SER A 104 -6.26 -2.86 -1.85
C SER A 104 -5.59 -3.47 -3.10
N ILE A 105 -4.35 -3.93 -2.96
CA ILE A 105 -3.63 -4.62 -4.04
C ILE A 105 -4.23 -6.02 -4.30
N LEU A 106 -4.53 -6.78 -3.24
CA LEU A 106 -5.10 -8.11 -3.36
C LEU A 106 -6.51 -8.08 -3.97
N ILE A 107 -7.38 -7.16 -3.51
CA ILE A 107 -8.73 -6.99 -4.03
C ILE A 107 -8.69 -6.59 -5.50
N SER A 108 -7.78 -5.68 -5.90
CA SER A 108 -7.68 -5.28 -7.30
C SER A 108 -7.28 -6.44 -8.22
N HIS A 109 -6.58 -7.46 -7.70
CA HIS A 109 -6.20 -8.67 -8.40
C HIS A 109 -7.07 -9.90 -8.07
N TYR A 110 -8.22 -9.73 -7.42
CA TYR A 110 -9.03 -10.85 -6.91
C TYR A 110 -9.36 -11.90 -7.99
N LYS A 111 -9.64 -11.49 -9.23
CA LYS A 111 -9.90 -12.43 -10.34
C LYS A 111 -8.68 -13.32 -10.68
N TYR A 112 -7.48 -12.77 -10.59
CA TYR A 112 -6.24 -13.53 -10.81
C TYR A 112 -6.07 -14.60 -9.72
N PHE A 113 -6.27 -14.24 -8.45
CA PHE A 113 -6.16 -15.18 -7.33
C PHE A 113 -7.29 -16.22 -7.30
N LYS A 114 -8.54 -15.81 -7.55
CA LYS A 114 -9.70 -16.71 -7.59
C LYS A 114 -9.55 -17.81 -8.64
N ASN A 115 -9.01 -17.49 -9.81
CA ASN A 115 -8.81 -18.49 -10.88
C ASN A 115 -7.65 -19.44 -10.61
N LYS A 116 -6.69 -19.07 -9.76
CA LYS A 116 -5.55 -19.92 -9.36
C LYS A 116 -5.88 -20.85 -8.19
N LEU A 117 -6.91 -20.53 -7.40
CA LEU A 117 -7.34 -21.27 -6.21
C LEU A 117 -8.51 -22.22 -6.45
N LYS A 118 -9.11 -22.21 -7.65
CA LYS A 118 -10.00 -23.29 -8.08
C LYS A 118 -9.13 -24.52 -8.38
N PHE A 119 -8.93 -25.35 -7.36
CA PHE A 119 -8.51 -26.74 -7.51
C PHE A 119 -9.64 -27.57 -8.10
#